data_AF-A0A7G8PHR1-F1
#
_entry.id   AF-A0A7G8PHR1-F1
#
_cell.length_a   1.000
_cell.length_b   1.000
_cell.length_c   1.000
_cell.angle_alpha   90.00
_cell.angle_beta   90.00
_cell.angle_gamma   90.00
#
_symmetry.space_group_name_H-M   'P 1'
#
loop_
_entity.id
_entity.type
_entity.pdbx_description
1 polymer ?
#
loop_
_entity_poly.entity_id
_entity_poly.type
_entity_poly.pdbx_seq_one_letter_code
_entity_poly.pdbx_strand_id
1 'polypeptide(L)'
;MGLIVDPFTSPQEWRTEQSVAALAARINARAQEAAALGLRVGYHNHDHEIATRFGARTALEVLVDHLDPTVCLELDLFWAAWGGADVPQLVAALGQRVVAVHVRDGPTERLKPRCLPDTCRAR
;
A
#
# COMPACT_ATOMS: atom_id res chain seq x y z
N MET A 1 -23.19 5.01 -4.58
CA MET A 1 -22.43 3.74 -4.56
C MET A 1 -21.46 3.81 -3.39
N GLY A 2 -21.57 2.93 -2.40
CA GLY A 2 -20.65 2.92 -1.24
C GLY A 2 -19.27 2.37 -1.60
N LEU A 3 -18.25 2.66 -0.81
CA LEU A 3 -16.89 2.11 -0.93
C LEU A 3 -16.57 1.28 0.32
N ILE A 4 -16.12 0.05 0.14
CA ILE A 4 -15.51 -0.78 1.20
C ILE A 4 -14.03 -0.93 0.89
N VAL A 5 -13.17 -0.66 1.87
CA VAL A 5 -11.72 -0.72 1.72
C VAL A 5 -11.20 -1.95 2.47
N ASP A 6 -10.45 -2.80 1.77
CA ASP A 6 -9.66 -3.85 2.42
C ASP A 6 -8.45 -3.18 3.09
N PRO A 7 -8.43 -3.15 4.44
CA PRO A 7 -7.51 -2.28 5.16
C PRO A 7 -6.11 -2.87 5.27
N PHE A 8 -5.92 -4.18 5.17
CA PHE A 8 -4.64 -4.82 5.47
C PHE A 8 -4.58 -6.25 4.94
N THR A 9 -3.44 -6.62 4.37
CA THR A 9 -3.10 -8.01 4.04
C THR A 9 -1.78 -8.40 4.69
N SER A 10 -1.55 -9.70 4.87
CA SER A 10 -0.35 -10.16 5.58
C SER A 10 0.89 -9.87 4.75
N PRO A 11 1.99 -9.37 5.33
CA PRO A 11 3.26 -9.16 4.62
C PRO A 11 3.81 -10.41 3.92
N GLN A 12 3.37 -11.61 4.32
CA GLN A 12 3.76 -12.86 3.67
C GLN A 12 3.20 -12.97 2.23
N GLU A 13 2.06 -12.34 1.95
CA GLU A 13 1.38 -12.37 0.65
C GLU A 13 2.07 -11.48 -0.39
N TRP A 14 3.05 -10.68 0.02
CA TRP A 14 3.76 -9.71 -0.83
C TRP A 14 5.14 -10.18 -1.29
N ARG A 15 5.58 -11.37 -0.88
CA ARG A 15 6.96 -11.83 -1.06
C ARG A 15 7.32 -12.18 -2.51
N THR A 16 6.35 -12.52 -3.35
CA THR A 16 6.59 -12.88 -4.76
C THR A 16 5.56 -12.22 -5.68
N GLU A 17 5.92 -12.00 -6.94
CA GLU A 17 4.97 -11.50 -7.94
C GLU A 17 3.75 -12.43 -8.06
N GLN A 18 3.97 -13.74 -7.97
CA GLN A 18 2.89 -14.74 -8.01
C GLN A 18 1.92 -14.59 -6.84
N SER A 19 2.41 -14.34 -5.62
CA SER A 19 1.55 -14.15 -4.46
C SER A 19 0.77 -12.84 -4.55
N VAL A 20 1.39 -11.78 -5.08
CA VAL A 20 0.73 -10.49 -5.35
C VAL A 20 -0.35 -10.63 -6.43
N ALA A 21 -0.09 -11.36 -7.51
CA ALA A 21 -1.10 -11.64 -8.53
C ALA A 21 -2.27 -12.47 -7.98
N ALA A 22 -2.00 -13.44 -7.11
CA ALA A 22 -3.05 -14.21 -6.43
C ALA A 22 -3.88 -13.33 -5.47
N LEU A 23 -3.25 -12.38 -4.78
CA LEU A 23 -3.96 -11.39 -3.98
C LEU A 23 -4.86 -10.49 -4.84
N ALA A 24 -4.35 -9.97 -5.96
CA ALA A 24 -5.15 -9.17 -6.90
C ALA A 24 -6.38 -9.95 -7.40
N ALA A 25 -6.21 -11.22 -7.75
CA ALA A 25 -7.32 -12.08 -8.20
C ALA A 25 -8.41 -12.21 -7.12
N ARG A 26 -8.03 -12.36 -5.84
CA ARG A 26 -8.97 -12.37 -4.71
C ARG A 26 -9.71 -11.03 -4.56
N ILE A 27 -8.99 -9.91 -4.66
CA ILE A 27 -9.59 -8.57 -4.56
C ILE A 27 -10.57 -8.34 -5.72
N ASN A 28 -10.22 -8.75 -6.95
CA ASN A 28 -11.08 -8.64 -8.12
C ASN A 28 -12.37 -9.47 -7.98
N ALA A 29 -12.27 -10.70 -7.48
CA ALA A 29 -13.45 -11.52 -7.19
C ALA A 29 -14.37 -10.83 -6.17
N ARG A 30 -13.79 -10.24 -5.11
CA ARG A 30 -14.56 -9.47 -4.12
C ARG A 30 -15.18 -8.20 -4.69
N ALA A 31 -14.51 -7.54 -5.63
CA ALA A 31 -15.07 -6.39 -6.33
C ALA A 31 -16.30 -6.77 -7.16
N GLN A 32 -16.28 -7.93 -7.82
CA GLN A 32 -17.43 -8.45 -8.56
C GLN A 32 -18.61 -8.78 -7.63
N GLU A 33 -18.34 -9.42 -6.49
CA GLU A 33 -19.36 -9.70 -5.46
C GLU A 33 -19.97 -8.41 -4.90
N ALA A 34 -19.12 -7.42 -4.57
CA ALA A 34 -19.55 -6.13 -4.03
C ALA A 34 -20.36 -5.30 -5.05
N ALA A 35 -20.04 -5.39 -6.34
CA ALA A 35 -20.76 -4.69 -7.39
C ALA A 35 -22.23 -5.14 -7.47
N ALA A 36 -22.52 -6.42 -7.23
CA ALA A 36 -23.90 -6.94 -7.16
C ALA A 36 -24.71 -6.33 -6.00
N LEU A 37 -24.03 -5.74 -5.01
CA LEU A 37 -24.62 -5.05 -3.87
C LEU A 37 -24.61 -3.51 -4.02
N GLY A 38 -24.19 -2.99 -5.18
CA GLY A 38 -24.06 -1.55 -5.40
C GLY A 38 -22.92 -0.91 -4.60
N LEU A 39 -21.85 -1.67 -4.35
CA LEU A 39 -20.64 -1.24 -3.66
C LEU A 39 -19.42 -1.30 -4.59
N ARG A 40 -18.42 -0.49 -4.29
CA ARG A 40 -17.07 -0.55 -4.87
C ARG A 40 -16.10 -1.07 -3.83
N VAL A 41 -15.04 -1.74 -4.27
CA VAL A 41 -13.93 -2.19 -3.42
C VAL A 41 -12.74 -1.24 -3.60
N GLY A 42 -12.04 -0.95 -2.50
CA GLY A 42 -10.75 -0.29 -2.49
C GLY A 42 -9.70 -1.08 -1.72
N TYR A 43 -8.42 -0.76 -1.92
CA TYR A 43 -7.30 -1.31 -1.18
C TYR A 43 -6.51 -0.20 -0.48
N HIS A 44 -6.10 -0.46 0.77
CA HIS A 44 -5.28 0.43 1.60
C HIS A 44 -3.86 -0.11 1.74
N ASN A 45 -2.84 0.68 1.39
CA ASN A 45 -1.44 0.26 1.48
C ASN A 45 -0.84 0.48 2.87
N HIS A 46 0.14 -0.36 3.22
CA HIS A 46 1.09 -0.13 4.30
C HIS A 46 2.51 0.09 3.72
N ASP A 47 3.53 0.02 4.59
CA ASP A 47 4.93 0.19 4.20
C ASP A 47 5.48 -1.04 3.47
N HIS A 48 5.01 -2.24 3.80
CA HIS A 48 5.57 -3.48 3.26
C HIS A 48 5.27 -3.68 1.77
N GLU A 49 4.16 -3.16 1.26
CA GLU A 49 3.81 -3.15 -0.17
C GLU A 49 4.72 -2.22 -0.98
N ILE A 50 5.21 -1.17 -0.33
CA ILE A 50 6.07 -0.14 -0.91
C ILE A 50 7.54 -0.56 -0.83
N ALA A 51 7.95 -1.07 0.33
CA ALA A 51 9.31 -1.52 0.59
C ALA A 51 9.66 -2.81 -0.16
N THR A 52 8.67 -3.66 -0.46
CA THR A 52 8.89 -4.84 -1.30
C THR A 52 8.95 -4.43 -2.76
N ARG A 53 10.00 -4.86 -3.47
CA ARG A 53 10.24 -4.47 -4.86
C ARG A 53 10.46 -5.67 -5.76
N PHE A 54 9.94 -5.55 -6.98
CA PHE A 54 10.16 -6.47 -8.08
C PHE A 54 10.83 -5.68 -9.22
N GLY A 55 12.17 -5.75 -9.27
CA GLY A 55 12.96 -4.87 -10.13
C GLY A 55 12.84 -3.40 -9.72
N ALA A 56 12.43 -2.55 -10.66
CA ALA A 56 12.28 -1.10 -10.43
C ALA A 56 10.94 -0.73 -9.74
N ARG A 57 9.99 -1.65 -9.69
CA ARG A 57 8.62 -1.39 -9.24
C ARG A 57 8.41 -1.86 -7.81
N THR A 58 7.59 -1.12 -7.07
CA THR A 58 7.06 -1.56 -5.78
C THR A 58 6.05 -2.69 -5.99
N ALA A 59 5.87 -3.52 -4.97
CA ALA A 59 4.85 -4.57 -5.03
C ALA A 59 3.44 -3.98 -5.10
N LEU A 60 3.19 -2.79 -4.54
CA LEU A 60 1.95 -2.03 -4.74
C LEU A 60 1.68 -1.72 -6.22
N GLU A 61 2.67 -1.22 -6.95
CA GLU A 61 2.50 -0.95 -8.39
C GLU A 61 2.23 -2.23 -9.18
N VAL A 62 2.87 -3.35 -8.82
CA VAL A 62 2.59 -4.65 -9.42
C VAL A 62 1.18 -5.14 -9.08
N LEU A 63 0.70 -4.94 -7.84
CA LEU A 63 -0.69 -5.25 -7.47
C LEU A 63 -1.65 -4.46 -8.38
N VAL A 64 -1.45 -3.16 -8.51
CA VAL A 64 -2.35 -2.26 -9.25
C VAL A 64 -2.50 -2.65 -10.72
N ASP A 65 -1.44 -3.13 -11.35
CA ASP A 65 -1.49 -3.67 -12.72
C ASP A 65 -2.38 -4.91 -12.86
N HIS A 66 -2.47 -5.72 -11.81
CA HIS A 66 -3.30 -6.93 -11.78
C HIS A 66 -4.73 -6.67 -11.29
N LEU A 67 -5.01 -5.50 -10.70
CA LEU A 67 -6.34 -5.15 -10.24
C LEU A 67 -7.25 -4.76 -11.40
N ASP A 68 -8.50 -5.21 -11.31
CA ASP A 68 -9.57 -4.74 -12.19
C ASP A 68 -9.66 -3.21 -12.13
N PRO A 69 -9.83 -2.49 -13.26
CA PRO A 69 -9.85 -1.03 -13.30
C PRO A 69 -10.89 -0.37 -12.37
N THR A 70 -11.94 -1.10 -11.98
CA THR A 70 -13.00 -0.61 -11.10
C THR A 70 -12.60 -0.57 -9.62
N VAL A 71 -11.57 -1.34 -9.22
CA VAL A 71 -11.04 -1.35 -7.86
C VAL A 71 -10.38 -0.01 -7.56
N CYS A 72 -10.69 0.57 -6.40
CA CYS A 72 -10.14 1.85 -5.98
C CYS A 72 -8.89 1.69 -5.12
N LEU A 73 -8.20 2.78 -4.86
CA LEU A 73 -7.11 2.85 -3.89
C LEU A 73 -7.43 3.92 -2.85
N GLU A 74 -7.21 3.57 -1.59
CA GLU A 74 -7.04 4.51 -0.49
C GLU A 74 -5.54 4.55 -0.18
N LEU A 75 -4.85 5.61 -0.60
CA LEU A 75 -3.40 5.68 -0.44
C LEU A 75 -3.06 6.24 0.95
N ASP A 76 -2.38 5.48 1.79
CA ASP A 76 -1.77 5.97 3.02
C ASP A 76 -0.45 6.65 2.70
N LEU A 77 -0.44 7.98 2.86
CA LEU A 77 0.68 8.82 2.50
C LEU A 77 1.86 8.64 3.45
N PHE A 78 1.60 8.38 4.73
CA PHE A 78 2.64 8.14 5.71
C PHE A 78 3.33 6.81 5.44
N TRP A 79 2.56 5.74 5.26
CA TRP A 79 3.14 4.43 5.00
C TRP A 79 3.85 4.37 3.64
N ALA A 80 3.35 5.08 2.64
CA ALA A 80 4.06 5.26 1.37
C ALA A 80 5.42 5.94 1.56
N ALA A 81 5.47 7.05 2.29
CA ALA A 81 6.74 7.72 2.60
C ALA A 81 7.68 6.82 3.44
N TRP A 82 7.14 6.16 4.47
CA TRP A 82 7.90 5.28 5.37
C TRP A 82 8.47 4.04 4.65
N GLY A 83 7.76 3.51 3.66
CA GLY A 83 8.23 2.45 2.78
C GLY A 83 9.27 2.90 1.75
N GLY A 84 9.52 4.21 1.63
CA GLY A 84 10.53 4.80 0.75
C GLY A 84 10.03 5.25 -0.62
N ALA A 85 8.73 5.46 -0.80
CA ALA A 85 8.20 6.02 -2.05
C ALA A 85 8.43 7.54 -2.14
N ASP A 86 8.66 8.03 -3.36
CA ASP A 86 8.37 9.42 -3.72
C ASP A 86 6.84 9.55 -3.81
N VAL A 87 6.21 10.05 -2.75
CA VAL A 87 4.74 10.06 -2.62
C VAL A 87 4.07 10.90 -3.73
N PRO A 88 4.50 12.14 -4.04
CA PRO A 88 3.95 12.87 -5.17
C PRO A 88 4.04 12.10 -6.50
N GLN A 89 5.19 11.48 -6.79
CA GLN A 89 5.36 10.68 -8.00
C GLN A 89 4.44 9.45 -8.02
N LEU A 90 4.33 8.75 -6.88
CA LEU A 90 3.46 7.59 -6.74
C LEU A 90 1.98 7.96 -6.96
N VAL A 91 1.51 9.06 -6.37
CA VAL A 91 0.14 9.57 -6.57
C VAL A 91 -0.11 9.87 -8.05
N ALA A 92 0.85 10.51 -8.74
CA ALA A 92 0.73 10.80 -10.17
C ALA A 92 0.66 9.52 -11.01
N ALA A 93 1.45 8.49 -10.66
CA ALA A 93 1.47 7.20 -11.36
C ALA A 93 0.17 6.39 -11.14
N LEU A 94 -0.37 6.38 -9.92
CA LEU A 94 -1.62 5.68 -9.60
C LEU A 94 -2.86 6.42 -10.15
N GLY A 95 -2.77 7.74 -10.33
CA GLY A 95 -3.76 8.55 -11.03
C GLY A 95 -5.16 8.45 -10.44
N GLN A 96 -6.16 8.34 -11.31
CA GLN A 96 -7.59 8.35 -10.93
C GLN A 96 -8.03 7.12 -10.10
N ARG A 97 -7.15 6.12 -9.92
CA ARG A 97 -7.43 4.97 -9.05
C ARG A 97 -7.43 5.37 -7.58
N VAL A 98 -6.67 6.41 -7.20
CA VAL A 98 -6.65 6.96 -5.83
C VAL A 98 -7.90 7.81 -5.62
N VAL A 99 -8.86 7.29 -4.86
CA VAL A 99 -10.14 7.99 -4.57
C VAL A 99 -10.20 8.55 -3.16
N ALA A 100 -9.31 8.10 -2.29
CA ALA A 100 -9.17 8.53 -0.91
C ALA A 100 -7.70 8.50 -0.52
N VAL A 101 -7.35 9.26 0.52
CA VAL A 101 -6.03 9.22 1.15
C VAL A 101 -6.20 9.05 2.64
N HIS A 102 -5.36 8.21 3.24
CA HIS A 102 -5.21 8.16 4.69
C HIS A 102 -4.06 9.09 5.07
N VAL A 103 -4.39 10.13 5.83
CA VAL A 103 -3.41 11.09 6.33
C VAL A 103 -3.03 10.71 7.76
N ARG A 104 -1.76 10.36 7.92
CA ARG A 104 -1.11 10.13 9.20
C ARG A 104 0.16 10.98 9.25
N ASP A 105 0.49 11.46 10.44
CA ASP A 105 1.75 12.14 10.69
C ASP A 105 2.66 11.27 11.56
N GLY A 106 3.96 11.44 11.39
CA GLY A 106 5.00 10.68 12.06
C GLY A 106 6.37 10.97 11.44
N PRO A 107 7.45 10.45 12.04
CA PRO A 107 8.77 10.59 11.46
C PRO A 107 8.77 9.97 10.05
N THR A 108 9.28 10.68 9.05
CA THR A 108 9.39 10.19 7.66
C THR A 108 10.70 9.43 7.41
N GLU A 109 11.55 9.35 8.41
CA GLU A 109 12.77 8.56 8.43
C GLU A 109 12.65 7.49 9.50
N ARG A 110 13.14 6.27 9.23
CA ARG A 110 13.31 5.26 10.27
C ARG A 110 14.12 5.89 11.39
N LEU A 111 13.52 5.98 12.58
CA LEU A 111 14.21 6.44 13.78
C LEU A 111 15.49 5.61 13.91
N LYS A 112 16.64 6.26 13.70
CA LYS A 112 17.91 5.70 14.14
C LYS A 112 17.74 5.40 15.63
N PRO A 113 18.23 4.26 16.15
CA PRO A 113 18.18 4.02 17.58
C PRO A 113 18.73 5.27 18.26
N ARG A 114 17.86 5.96 18.99
CA ARG A 114 18.29 7.13 19.75
C ARG A 114 19.25 6.52 20.78
N CYS A 115 20.52 6.89 20.72
CA CYS A 115 21.36 6.72 21.90
C CYS A 115 20.61 7.42 23.03
N LEU A 116 20.14 6.66 24.00
CA LEU A 116 19.61 7.23 25.23
C LEU A 116 20.75 8.06 25.84
N PRO A 117 20.45 9.18 26.52
CA PRO A 117 21.48 10.05 27.11
C PRO A 117 22.52 9.31 27.97
N ASP A 118 22.17 8.11 28.47
CA ASP A 118 22.99 7.31 29.36
C ASP A 118 23.85 6.23 28.68
N THR A 119 23.70 5.98 27.36
CA THR A 119 24.50 4.96 26.64
C THR A 119 25.60 5.54 25.76
N CYS A 120 25.79 6.87 25.75
CA CYS A 120 26.82 7.55 24.95
C CYS A 120 28.11 7.88 25.74
N ARG A 121 28.42 7.13 26.80
CA ARG A 121 29.75 7.15 27.44
C ARG A 121 30.41 5.78 27.32
N ALA A 122 31.53 5.78 26.58
CA ALA A 122 32.55 4.74 26.47
C ALA A 122 32.15 3.43 25.75
N ARG A 123 32.43 3.38 24.44
CA ARG A 123 33.41 2.46 23.85
C ARG A 123 33.79 2.93 22.44
#